data_AF-A0A6C0DNT6-F1
#
_entry.id   AF-A0A6C0DNT6-F1
#
_cell.length_a   1.000
_cell.length_b   1.000
_cell.length_c   1.000
_cell.angle_alpha   90.00
_cell.angle_beta   90.00
_cell.angle_gamma   90.00
#
_symmetry.space_group_name_H-M   'P 1'
#
loop_
_entity.id
_entity.type
_entity.pdbx_description
1 polymer ?
#
loop_
_entity_poly.entity_id
_entity_poly.type
_entity_poly.pdbx_seq_one_letter_code
_entity_poly.pdbx_strand_id
1 'polypeptide(L)' 'MEIQLGEDSSPSIQMSKRQFKKMMFLYNALDEGWTVKKSQDAYIFTKKHENRREIFQENYLETFLATNFKNALGP' A
#
# COMPACT_ATOMS: atom_id res chain seq x y z
N MET A 1 -24.37 17.18 -33.16
CA MET A 1 -23.68 15.89 -32.95
C MET A 1 -23.26 15.90 -31.49
N GLU A 2 -24.07 15.29 -30.62
CA GLU A 2 -23.69 15.08 -29.23
C GLU A 2 -22.81 13.83 -29.19
N ILE A 3 -21.58 13.98 -28.74
CA ILE A 3 -20.70 12.83 -28.52
C ILE A 3 -21.11 12.27 -27.16
N GLN A 4 -21.86 11.16 -27.14
CA GLN A 4 -22.04 10.37 -25.93
C GLN A 4 -20.66 9.79 -25.56
N LEU A 5 -20.05 10.31 -24.50
CA LEU A 5 -18.92 9.65 -23.85
C LEU A 5 -19.44 8.31 -23.34
N GLY A 6 -19.02 7.21 -23.96
CA GLY A 6 -19.39 5.87 -23.52
C GLY A 6 -18.99 5.71 -22.05
N GLU A 7 -19.96 5.37 -21.20
CA GLU A 7 -19.65 5.01 -19.83
C GLU A 7 -18.66 3.85 -19.85
N ASP A 8 -17.50 4.07 -19.27
CA ASP A 8 -16.48 3.05 -19.10
C ASP A 8 -17.09 1.95 -18.24
N SER A 9 -17.56 0.86 -18.87
CA SER A 9 -18.26 -0.28 -18.24
C SER A 9 -17.31 -1.15 -17.41
N SER A 10 -16.22 -0.56 -16.93
CA SER A 10 -15.21 -1.19 -16.11
C SER A 10 -15.82 -1.50 -14.73
N PRO A 11 -15.64 -2.72 -14.19
CA PRO A 11 -16.14 -3.06 -12.86
C PRO A 11 -15.55 -2.10 -11.83
N SER A 12 -16.39 -1.41 -11.07
CA SER A 12 -15.94 -0.58 -9.94
C SER A 12 -15.30 -1.47 -8.88
N ILE A 13 -14.02 -1.27 -8.58
CA ILE A 13 -13.34 -2.00 -7.50
C ILE A 13 -13.81 -1.45 -6.16
N GLN A 14 -14.60 -2.23 -5.43
CA GLN A 14 -14.94 -1.93 -4.05
C GLN A 14 -13.81 -2.39 -3.12
N MET A 15 -13.20 -1.44 -2.42
CA MET A 15 -12.07 -1.70 -1.52
C MET A 15 -12.21 -0.85 -0.26
N SER A 16 -11.86 -1.43 0.90
CA SER A 16 -11.85 -0.69 2.15
C SER A 16 -10.69 0.31 2.21
N LYS A 17 -10.88 1.42 2.94
CA LYS A 17 -9.80 2.39 3.22
C LYS A 17 -8.55 1.73 3.81
N ARG A 18 -8.74 0.66 4.61
CA ARG A 18 -7.64 -0.10 5.22
C ARG A 18 -6.80 -0.82 4.16
N GLN A 19 -7.45 -1.53 3.24
CA GLN A 19 -6.78 -2.21 2.13
C GLN A 19 -6.05 -1.20 1.25
N PHE A 20 -6.68 -0.07 0.92
CA PHE A 20 -6.05 0.98 0.10
C PHE A 20 -4.77 1.52 0.74
N LYS A 21 -4.80 1.87 2.03
CA LYS A 21 -3.60 2.35 2.75
C LYS A 21 -2.49 1.30 2.80
N LYS A 22 -2.84 0.03 3.00
CA LYS A 22 -1.87 -1.08 2.96
C LYS A 22 -1.22 -1.17 1.58
N MET A 23 -2.01 -1.10 0.50
CA MET A 23 -1.46 -1.11 -0.86
C MET A 23 -0.55 0.10 -1.13
N MET A 24 -0.96 1.31 -0.72
CA MET A 24 -0.15 2.52 -0.90
C MET A 24 1.19 2.41 -0.16
N PHE A 25 1.19 1.89 1.08
CA PHE A 25 2.42 1.68 1.84
C PHE A 25 3.37 0.68 1.17
N LEU A 26 2.83 -0.45 0.71
CA LEU A 26 3.60 -1.45 -0.03
C LEU A 26 4.17 -0.85 -1.33
N TYR A 27 3.35 -0.10 -2.07
CA TYR A 27 3.74 0.56 -3.31
C TYR A 27 4.89 1.55 -3.08
N ASN A 28 4.78 2.43 -2.09
CA ASN A 28 5.83 3.41 -1.77
C ASN A 28 7.17 2.73 -1.43
N ALA A 29 7.13 1.63 -0.67
CA ALA A 29 8.35 0.89 -0.35
C ALA A 29 8.99 0.29 -1.62
N LEU A 30 8.19 -0.24 -2.53
CA LEU A 30 8.70 -0.74 -3.82
C LEU A 30 9.33 0.39 -4.65
N ASP A 31 8.71 1.56 -4.69
CA ASP A 31 9.22 2.74 -5.43
C ASP A 31 10.55 3.25 -4.84
N GLU A 32 10.71 3.17 -3.51
CA GLU A 32 11.97 3.47 -2.82
C GLU A 32 13.04 2.36 -2.94
N GLY A 33 12.78 1.30 -3.71
CA GLY A 33 13.73 0.23 -3.98
C GLY A 33 13.79 -0.87 -2.91
N TRP A 34 12.78 -0.98 -2.05
CA TRP A 34 12.65 -2.13 -1.15
C TRP A 34 12.11 -3.35 -1.89
N THR A 35 12.59 -4.52 -1.50
CA THR A 35 11.92 -5.79 -1.79
C THR A 35 10.95 -6.11 -0.66
N VAL A 36 9.70 -6.42 -0.98
CA VAL A 36 8.69 -6.83 0.02
C VAL A 36 8.27 -8.27 -0.18
N LYS A 37 8.38 -9.09 0.87
CA LYS A 37 7.93 -10.49 0.90
C LYS A 37 6.86 -10.70 1.96
N LYS A 38 5.68 -11.17 1.57
CA LYS A 38 4.69 -11.68 2.53
C LYS A 38 5.10 -13.08 3.00
N SER A 39 5.05 -13.31 4.31
CA SER A 39 5.36 -14.59 4.94
C SER A 39 4.43 -14.80 6.12
N GLN A 40 3.50 -15.74 6.00
CA GLN A 40 2.46 -15.98 7.01
C GLN A 40 1.77 -14.66 7.38
N ASP A 41 1.84 -14.26 8.64
CA ASP A 41 1.20 -13.07 9.20
C ASP A 41 2.14 -11.87 9.25
N ALA A 42 3.19 -11.84 8.40
CA ALA A 42 4.15 -10.74 8.37
C ALA A 42 4.55 -10.32 6.95
N TYR A 43 5.00 -9.08 6.83
CA TYR A 43 5.68 -8.53 5.66
C TYR A 43 7.15 -8.27 6.00
N ILE A 44 8.04 -8.78 5.16
CA ILE A 44 9.49 -8.64 5.29
C ILE A 44 9.96 -7.68 4.21
N PHE A 45 10.49 -6.54 4.62
CA PHE A 45 11.05 -5.51 3.75
C PHE A 45 12.57 -5.66 3.78
N THR A 46 13.20 -5.68 2.62
CA THR A 46 14.67 -5.78 2.50
C THR A 46 15.19 -4.78 1.47
N LYS A 47 16.22 -4.02 1.81
CA LYS A 47 16.88 -3.06 0.90
C LYS A 47 18.34 -3.41 0.77
N LYS A 48 18.66 -4.17 -0.29
CA LYS A 48 19.96 -4.85 -0.45
C LYS A 48 21.15 -3.89 -0.46
N HIS A 49 21.01 -2.73 -1.12
CA HIS A 49 22.08 -1.75 -1.22
C HIS A 49 22.34 -0.99 0.09
N GLU A 50 21.41 -1.02 1.05
CA GLU A 50 21.56 -0.42 2.38
C GLU A 50 21.78 -1.46 3.49
N ASN A 51 21.81 -2.76 3.15
CA ASN A 51 21.80 -3.87 4.13
C ASN A 51 20.70 -3.75 5.21
N ARG A 52 19.54 -3.16 4.87
CA ARG A 52 18.41 -3.00 5.78
C ARG A 52 17.39 -4.12 5.63
N ARG A 53 16.82 -4.54 6.77
CA ARG A 53 15.74 -5.52 6.84
C ARG A 53 14.77 -5.15 7.96
N GLU A 54 13.49 -5.05 7.62
CA GLU A 54 12.41 -4.74 8.55
C GLU A 54 11.32 -5.81 8.46
N ILE A 55 10.71 -6.16 9.59
CA ILE A 55 9.65 -7.17 9.67
C ILE A 55 8.44 -6.53 10.33
N PHE A 56 7.33 -6.47 9.61
CA PHE A 56 6.07 -5.95 10.12
C PHE A 56 5.07 -7.09 10.24
N GLN A 57 4.66 -7.41 11.46
CA GLN A 57 3.49 -8.27 11.66
C GLN A 57 2.26 -7.59 11.04
N GLU A 58 1.36 -8.34 10.42
CA GLU A 58 0.24 -7.81 9.64
C GLU A 58 -0.72 -6.99 10.51
N ASN A 59 -0.96 -7.44 11.76
CA ASN A 59 -1.73 -6.70 12.75
C ASN A 59 -1.04 -5.39 13.20
N TYR A 60 0.28 -5.43 13.38
CA TYR A 60 1.09 -4.28 13.75
C TYR A 60 1.17 -3.28 12.59
N LEU A 61 1.34 -3.75 11.36
CA LEU A 61 1.34 -2.93 10.16
C LEU A 61 0.02 -2.19 10.03
N GLU A 62 -1.11 -2.89 10.19
CA GLU A 62 -2.43 -2.26 10.16
C GLU A 62 -2.60 -1.17 11.23
N THR A 63 -2.11 -1.43 12.44
CA THR A 63 -2.15 -0.47 13.55
C THR A 63 -1.22 0.73 13.27
N PHE A 64 0.00 0.46 12.81
CA PHE A 64 1.00 1.46 12.42
C PHE A 64 0.48 2.37 11.31
N LEU A 65 -0.16 1.80 10.28
CA LEU A 65 -0.78 2.57 9.21
C LEU A 65 -1.96 3.39 9.71
N ALA A 66 -2.76 2.89 10.65
CA ALA A 66 -3.85 3.66 11.24
C ALA A 66 -3.35 4.87 12.05
N THR A 67 -2.21 4.74 12.73
CA THR A 67 -1.65 5.78 13.59
C THR A 67 -0.73 6.77 12.86
N ASN A 68 0.05 6.33 11.86
CA ASN A 68 1.10 7.15 11.24
C ASN A 68 0.69 7.79 9.90
N PHE A 69 -0.32 7.28 9.18
CA PHE A 69 -0.78 7.91 7.93
C PHE A 69 -1.59 9.20 8.12
N LYS A 70 -1.80 9.69 9.35
CA LYS A 70 -2.43 11.01 9.58
C LYS A 70 -1.61 12.17 9.02
N ASN A 71 -0.32 11.96 8.71
CA ASN A 71 0.60 12.99 8.22
C ASN A 71 1.13 12.77 6.79
N ALA A 72 0.80 11.63 6.14
CA ALA A 72 1.34 11.26 4.82
C ALA A 72 0.46 11.70 3.63
N LEU A 73 -0.79 12.08 3.93
CA LEU A 73 -1.65 12.84 3.04
C LEU A 73 -1.71 14.20 3.70
N GLY A 74 -1.33 15.28 3.01
CA GLY A 74 -1.31 16.64 3.56
C GLY A 74 -2.64 17.05 4.22
N PRO A 75 -2.67 18.20 4.93
CA PRO A 75 -3.87 18.70 5.58
C PRO A 75 -5.09 18.73 4.66
#